data_AF-A0A2D6Q4Z8-F1
#
_entry.id   AF-A0A2D6Q4Z8-F1
#
_cell.length_a   1.000
_cell.length_b   1.000
_cell.length_c   1.000
_cell.angle_alpha   90.00
_cell.angle_beta   90.00
_cell.angle_gamma   90.00
#
_symmetry.space_group_name_H-M   'P 1'
#
loop_
_entity.id
_entity.type
_entity.pdbx_description
1 polymer ?
#
loop_
_entity_poly.entity_id
_entity_poly.type
_entity_poly.pdbx_seq_one_letter_code
_entity_poly.pdbx_strand_id
1 'polypeptide(L)' 'MFDHLFSQKDEIELDFGDKLVWERMEDNVTSRIKHQLDGVDVSNKQDWQKMNEFLIDSAIRMDKAFRKRISQINRN' A
#
# COMPACT_ATOMS: atom_id res chain seq x y z
N MET A 1 7.28 -12.70 6.98
CA MET A 1 6.59 -11.38 7.13
C MET A 1 5.58 -11.15 6.01
N PHE A 2 5.98 -11.23 4.73
CA PHE A 2 5.05 -11.03 3.60
C PHE A 2 3.87 -12.00 3.57
N ASP A 3 4.09 -13.32 3.68
CA ASP A 3 2.99 -14.30 3.64
C ASP A 3 1.93 -14.06 4.74
N HIS A 4 2.34 -13.54 5.90
CA HIS A 4 1.42 -13.19 6.98
C HIS A 4 0.57 -11.94 6.65
N LEU A 5 1.16 -10.94 6.00
CA LEU A 5 0.43 -9.78 5.49
C LEU A 5 -0.49 -10.19 4.32
N PHE A 6 -0.01 -11.04 3.42
CA PHE A 6 -0.76 -11.54 2.27
C PHE A 6 -1.95 -12.42 2.69
N SER A 7 -1.80 -13.22 3.75
CA SER A 7 -2.92 -13.96 4.34
C SER A 7 -4.01 -13.05 4.92
N GLN A 8 -3.68 -11.80 5.20
CA GLN A 8 -4.59 -10.76 5.70
C GLN A 8 -4.92 -9.73 4.63
N LYS A 9 -4.62 -10.01 3.34
CA LYS A 9 -4.76 -9.02 2.27
C LYS A 9 -6.17 -8.44 2.21
N ASP A 10 -7.21 -9.26 2.33
CA ASP A 10 -8.60 -8.82 2.18
C ASP A 10 -8.98 -7.82 3.27
N GLU A 11 -8.55 -8.09 4.51
CA GLU A 11 -8.77 -7.14 5.60
C GLU A 11 -7.89 -5.89 5.46
N ILE A 12 -6.66 -6.01 4.92
CA ILE A 12 -5.79 -4.86 4.68
C ILE A 12 -6.40 -3.96 3.62
N GLU A 13 -6.88 -4.52 2.51
CA GLU A 13 -7.55 -3.78 1.44
C GLU A 13 -8.86 -3.15 1.93
N LEU A 14 -9.59 -3.82 2.82
CA LEU A 14 -10.80 -3.29 3.43
C LEU A 14 -10.50 -2.12 4.40
N ASP A 15 -9.44 -2.22 5.21
CA ASP A 15 -9.01 -1.15 6.14
C ASP A 15 -8.36 0.02 5.39
N PHE A 16 -7.60 -0.27 4.33
CA PHE A 16 -7.03 0.70 3.41
C PHE A 16 -8.13 1.40 2.59
N GLY A 17 -9.22 0.70 2.31
CA GLY A 17 -10.36 1.19 1.54
C GLY A 17 -10.11 1.24 0.04
N ASP A 18 -9.08 0.53 -0.44
CA ASP A 18 -8.75 0.41 -1.86
C ASP A 18 -7.95 -0.89 -2.11
N LYS A 19 -7.79 -1.26 -3.39
CA LYS A 19 -7.03 -2.44 -3.77
C LYS A 19 -5.55 -2.13 -3.81
N LEU A 20 -4.77 -3.00 -3.18
CA LEU A 20 -3.31 -2.90 -3.19
C LEU A 20 -2.74 -3.88 -4.21
N VAL A 21 -1.63 -3.50 -4.82
CA VAL A 21 -0.92 -4.39 -5.73
C VAL A 21 0.13 -5.15 -4.93
N TRP A 22 -0.03 -6.47 -4.87
CA TRP A 22 0.83 -7.40 -4.16
C TRP A 22 1.68 -8.18 -5.16
N GLU A 23 2.97 -7.85 -5.24
CA GLU A 23 3.93 -8.51 -6.13
C GLU A 23 4.92 -9.31 -5.29
N ARG A 24 4.87 -10.64 -5.43
CA ARG A 24 5.91 -11.53 -4.91
C ARG A 24 6.94 -11.73 -6.01
N MET A 25 8.18 -11.30 -5.79
CA MET A 25 9.25 -11.58 -6.74
C MET A 25 9.65 -13.04 -6.51
N GLU A 26 9.29 -13.95 -7.40
CA GLU A 26 9.64 -15.37 -7.24
C GLU A 26 11.16 -15.61 -7.34
N ASP A 27 11.88 -14.71 -8.04
CA ASP A 27 13.33 -14.74 -8.20
C ASP A 27 14.12 -14.17 -6.99
N ASN A 28 13.48 -13.50 -6.02
CA ASN A 28 14.17 -12.88 -4.89
C ASN A 28 13.38 -12.99 -3.58
N VAL A 29 14.07 -12.92 -2.44
CA VAL A 29 13.44 -12.85 -1.09
C VAL A 29 12.84 -11.45 -0.83
N THR A 30 12.26 -10.83 -1.85
CA THR A 30 11.63 -9.52 -1.75
C THR A 30 10.21 -9.58 -2.28
N SER A 31 9.37 -8.81 -1.60
CA SER A 31 7.95 -8.69 -1.90
C SER A 31 7.60 -7.22 -1.89
N ARG A 32 6.74 -6.80 -2.80
CA ARG A 32 6.35 -5.40 -2.95
C ARG A 32 4.84 -5.27 -2.80
N ILE A 33 4.45 -4.29 -2.00
CA ILE A 33 3.07 -3.85 -1.86
C ILE A 33 3.06 -2.40 -2.31
N LYS A 34 2.27 -2.09 -3.33
CA LYS A 34 2.19 -0.73 -3.89
C LYS A 34 0.74 -0.31 -4.11
N HIS A 35 0.50 0.99 -3.96
CA HIS A 35 -0.72 1.65 -4.39
C HIS A 35 -0.33 2.66 -5.47
N GLN A 36 -1.02 2.63 -6.60
CA GLN A 36 -0.73 3.52 -7.72
C GLN A 36 -2.01 4.18 -8.19
N LEU A 37 -1.90 5.45 -8.60
CA LEU A 37 -2.99 6.18 -9.21
C LEU A 37 -2.74 6.21 -10.72
N ASP A 38 -3.61 5.53 -11.47
CA ASP A 38 -3.59 5.57 -12.92
C ASP A 38 -4.39 6.79 -13.44
N GLY A 39 -3.93 7.41 -14.52
CA GLY A 39 -4.64 8.51 -15.19
C GLY A 39 -4.30 9.93 -14.70
N VAL A 40 -3.19 10.11 -13.99
CA VAL A 40 -2.62 11.43 -13.64
C VAL A 40 -1.33 11.68 -14.41
N ASP A 41 -1.15 12.90 -14.91
CA ASP A 41 0.03 13.29 -15.70
C ASP A 41 0.92 14.26 -14.91
N VAL A 42 2.20 13.93 -14.76
CA VAL A 42 3.20 14.79 -14.10
C VAL A 42 3.46 16.10 -14.85
N SER A 43 3.05 16.21 -16.10
CA SER A 43 3.14 17.44 -16.90
C SER A 43 1.94 18.36 -16.64
N ASN A 44 0.84 17.83 -16.11
CA ASN A 44 -0.37 18.59 -15.82
C ASN A 44 -0.36 19.12 -14.37
N LYS A 45 -0.13 20.43 -14.21
CA LYS A 45 -0.08 21.07 -12.89
C LYS A 45 -1.37 20.92 -12.06
N GLN A 46 -2.53 20.74 -12.70
CA GLN A 46 -3.78 20.49 -11.97
C GLN A 46 -3.78 19.11 -11.31
N ASP A 47 -3.13 18.12 -11.93
CA ASP A 47 -3.03 16.78 -11.39
C ASP A 47 -1.97 16.69 -10.30
N TRP A 48 -1.04 17.65 -10.19
CA TRP A 48 -0.07 17.70 -9.08
C TRP A 48 -0.75 17.80 -7.73
N GLN A 49 -1.84 18.56 -7.64
CA GLN A 49 -2.59 18.64 -6.39
C GLN A 49 -3.24 17.29 -6.07
N LYS A 50 -3.88 16.66 -7.05
CA LYS A 50 -4.47 15.32 -6.88
C LYS A 50 -3.42 14.26 -6.52
N MET A 51 -2.25 14.30 -7.16
CA MET A 51 -1.12 13.41 -6.86
C MET A 51 -0.64 13.59 -5.43
N ASN A 52 -0.45 14.83 -4.97
CA ASN A 52 -0.02 15.08 -3.59
C ASN A 52 -1.08 14.65 -2.58
N GLU A 53 -2.35 14.99 -2.81
CA GLU A 53 -3.45 14.54 -1.96
C GLU A 53 -3.52 13.01 -1.92
N PHE A 54 -3.42 12.35 -3.07
CA PHE A 54 -3.38 10.89 -3.17
C PHE A 54 -2.19 10.28 -2.44
N LEU A 55 -0.99 10.84 -2.58
CA LEU A 55 0.21 10.35 -1.92
C LEU A 55 0.09 10.48 -0.40
N ILE A 56 -0.40 11.63 0.10
CA ILE A 56 -0.60 11.88 1.52
C ILE A 56 -1.69 10.94 2.08
N ASP A 57 -2.84 10.84 1.41
CA ASP A 57 -3.95 9.98 1.82
C ASP A 57 -3.51 8.50 1.81
N SER A 58 -2.86 8.06 0.73
CA SER A 58 -2.31 6.70 0.61
C SER A 58 -1.30 6.40 1.72
N ALA A 59 -0.40 7.34 2.04
CA ALA A 59 0.58 7.15 3.11
C ALA A 59 -0.08 7.01 4.48
N ILE A 60 -1.09 7.83 4.80
CA ILE A 60 -1.83 7.75 6.07
C ILE A 60 -2.60 6.44 6.17
N ARG A 61 -3.26 6.01 5.08
CA ARG A 61 -3.99 4.74 5.03
C ARG A 61 -3.06 3.54 5.13
N MET A 62 -1.93 3.56 4.44
CA MET A 62 -0.90 2.52 4.57
C MET A 62 -0.40 2.44 6.01
N ASP A 63 -0.07 3.58 6.63
CA ASP A 63 0.37 3.56 8.03
C ASP A 63 -0.72 2.94 8.92
N LYS A 64 -1.97 3.37 8.83
CA LYS A 64 -3.06 2.79 9.65
C LYS A 64 -3.26 1.29 9.42
N ALA A 65 -3.37 0.86 8.16
CA ALA A 65 -3.67 -0.53 7.80
C ALA A 65 -2.50 -1.47 8.15
N PHE A 66 -1.25 -1.02 7.99
CA PHE A 66 -0.06 -1.84 8.22
C PHE A 66 0.52 -1.72 9.63
N ARG A 67 0.48 -0.55 10.28
CA ARG A 67 1.13 -0.30 11.59
C ARG A 67 0.65 -1.26 12.67
N LYS A 68 -0.66 -1.54 12.71
CA LYS A 68 -1.23 -2.51 13.67
C LYS A 68 -0.72 -3.94 13.39
N ARG A 69 -0.65 -4.33 12.12
CA ARG A 69 -0.26 -5.69 11.70
C ARG A 69 1.25 -5.92 11.83
N ILE A 70 2.07 -4.96 11.43
CA ILE A 70 3.53 -5.00 11.59
C ILE A 70 3.91 -5.08 13.08
N SER A 71 3.23 -4.31 13.93
CA SER A 71 3.43 -4.37 15.39
C SER A 71 3.12 -5.76 15.96
N GLN A 72 2.10 -6.46 15.45
CA GLN A 72 1.80 -7.84 15.84
C GLN A 72 2.85 -8.84 15.36
N ILE A 73 3.38 -8.67 14.13
CA ILE A 73 4.39 -9.57 13.56
C ILE A 73 5.72 -9.46 14.32
N ASN A 74 6.17 -8.25 14.67
CA ASN A 74 7.46 -8.03 15.36
C ASN A 74 7.46 -8.45 16.84
N ARG A 75 6.32 -8.85 17.39
CA ARG A 75 6.17 -9.19 18.82
C ARG A 75 6.27 -10.70 19.11
N ASN A 76 6.55 -11.52 18.09
CA ASN A 76 6.83 -12.95 18.20
C ASN A 76 8.31 -13.24 17.94
#